data_AF-A0A531MHU6-F1
#
_entry.id   AF-A0A531MHU6-F1
#
_cell.length_a   1.000
_cell.length_b   1.000
_cell.length_c   1.000
_cell.angle_alpha   90.00
_cell.angle_beta   90.00
_cell.angle_gamma   90.00
#
_symmetry.space_group_name_H-M   'P 1'
#
loop_
_entity.id
_entity.type
_entity.pdbx_description
1 polymer ?
#
loop_
_entity_poly.entity_id
_entity_poly.type
_entity_poly.pdbx_seq_one_letter_code
_entity_poly.pdbx_strand_id
1 'polypeptide(L)' 'PVRPLDVGFLHVETVLARGNIHLGQVAAHKHPQMGQITYWTSGSGTYRIEDRSWDFSAPAVSFVPSTIV' A
#
# COMPACT_ATOMS: atom_id res chain seq x y z
N PRO A 1 7.73 -15.52 -11.35
CA PRO A 1 6.38 -16.15 -11.34
C PRO A 1 5.56 -15.65 -10.13
N VAL A 2 4.30 -15.29 -10.35
CA VAL A 2 3.37 -14.97 -9.26
C VAL A 2 2.99 -16.29 -8.58
N ARG A 3 3.34 -16.44 -7.29
CA ARG A 3 2.97 -17.62 -6.50
C ARG A 3 1.56 -17.41 -5.94
N PRO A 4 0.63 -18.37 -6.09
CA PRO A 4 -0.65 -18.31 -5.40
C PRO A 4 -0.47 -18.10 -3.90
N LEU A 5 -1.19 -17.13 -3.34
CA LEU A 5 -1.25 -16.93 -1.90
C LEU A 5 -2.19 -17.96 -1.28
N ASP A 6 -1.80 -18.49 -0.14
CA ASP A 6 -2.64 -19.41 0.63
C ASP A 6 -3.84 -18.66 1.24
N VAL A 7 -4.97 -19.35 1.39
CA VAL A 7 -6.13 -18.77 2.09
C VAL A 7 -5.74 -18.41 3.52
N GLY A 8 -6.03 -17.18 3.93
CA GLY A 8 -5.64 -16.65 5.25
C GLY A 8 -4.21 -16.12 5.32
N PHE A 9 -3.49 -16.03 4.19
CA PHE A 9 -2.18 -15.39 4.14
C PHE A 9 -2.28 -13.91 4.55
N LEU A 10 -1.41 -13.51 5.48
CA LEU A 10 -1.22 -12.12 5.90
C LEU A 10 0.28 -11.80 5.90
N HIS A 11 0.67 -10.79 5.13
CA HIS A 11 1.99 -10.18 5.21
C HIS A 11 1.87 -8.86 5.96
N VAL A 12 2.70 -8.65 6.98
CA VAL A 12 2.77 -7.39 7.73
C VAL A 12 4.22 -6.91 7.73
N GLU A 13 4.43 -5.70 7.23
CA GLU A 13 5.72 -5.01 7.28
C GLU A 13 5.52 -3.52 7.53
N THR A 14 6.53 -2.86 8.11
CA THR A 14 6.51 -1.40 8.22
C THR A 14 6.86 -0.79 6.87
N VAL A 15 6.10 0.22 6.44
CA VAL A 15 6.38 0.91 5.16
C VAL A 15 7.83 1.44 5.12
N LEU A 16 8.33 1.92 6.27
CA LEU A 16 9.70 2.42 6.41
C LEU A 16 10.78 1.34 6.27
N ALA A 17 10.47 0.05 6.45
CA ALA A 17 11.42 -1.03 6.15
C ALA A 17 11.85 -1.03 4.67
N ARG A 18 11.04 -0.46 3.79
CA ARG A 18 11.33 -0.26 2.36
C ARG A 18 11.76 1.16 2.00
N GLY A 19 12.07 2.00 2.99
CA GLY A 19 12.42 3.40 2.79
C GLY A 19 13.56 3.60 1.79
N ASN A 20 14.60 2.77 1.86
CA ASN A 20 15.75 2.84 0.95
C ASN A 20 15.45 2.36 -0.48
N ILE A 21 14.30 1.69 -0.70
CA ILE A 21 13.88 1.20 -2.02
C ILE A 21 13.05 2.27 -2.73
N HIS A 22 12.12 2.89 -2.01
CA HIS A 22 11.13 3.81 -2.58
C HIS A 22 11.49 5.29 -2.39
N LEU A 23 12.34 5.62 -1.42
CA LEU A 23 12.75 7.00 -1.12
C LEU A 23 11.55 7.96 -0.95
N GLY A 24 10.45 7.45 -0.37
CA GLY A 24 9.20 8.20 -0.19
C GLY A 24 8.25 8.22 -1.38
N GLN A 25 8.62 7.62 -2.53
CA GLN A 25 7.79 7.53 -3.73
C GLN A 25 7.65 6.08 -4.19
N VAL A 26 6.42 5.57 -4.14
CA VAL A 26 6.10 4.23 -4.61
C VAL A 26 5.52 4.33 -6.02
N ALA A 27 6.10 3.61 -6.98
CA ALA A 27 5.58 3.56 -8.33
C ALA A 27 4.18 2.92 -8.38
N ALA A 28 3.34 3.36 -9.31
CA ALA A 28 2.01 2.81 -9.53
C ALA A 28 2.09 1.29 -9.81
N HIS A 29 1.36 0.50 -9.06
CA HIS A 29 1.33 -0.96 -9.19
C HIS A 29 0.06 -1.51 -8.56
N LYS A 30 -0.24 -2.78 -8.87
CA LYS A 30 -1.38 -3.50 -8.29
C LYS A 30 -0.95 -4.81 -7.66
N HIS A 31 -1.73 -5.25 -6.67
CA HIS A 31 -1.64 -6.59 -6.11
C HIS A 31 -2.70 -7.48 -6.79
N PRO A 32 -2.35 -8.49 -7.60
CA PRO A 32 -3.33 -9.26 -8.36
C PRO A 32 -4.12 -10.29 -7.53
N GLN A 33 -3.63 -10.63 -6.33
CA GLN A 33 -4.16 -11.74 -5.52
C GLN A 33 -4.54 -11.35 -4.09
N MET A 34 -4.27 -10.10 -3.68
CA MET A 34 -4.55 -9.63 -2.32
C MET A 34 -4.90 -8.15 -2.33
N GLY A 35 -5.68 -7.72 -1.33
CA GLY A 35 -5.80 -6.31 -1.01
C GLY A 35 -4.68 -5.86 -0.08
N GLN A 36 -4.46 -4.55 0.00
CA GLN A 36 -3.51 -3.93 0.92
C GLN A 36 -4.26 -3.03 1.90
N ILE A 37 -3.95 -3.17 3.19
CA ILE A 37 -4.33 -2.21 4.23
C ILE A 37 -3.06 -1.50 4.65
N THR A 38 -3.10 -0.17 4.74
CA THR A 38 -2.00 0.62 5.30
C THR A 38 -2.50 1.44 6.46
N TYR A 39 -1.77 1.42 7.57
CA TYR A 39 -2.02 2.26 8.74
C TYR A 39 -0.83 3.18 8.98
N TRP A 40 -1.04 4.48 8.79
CA TRP A 40 -0.06 5.53 9.05
C TRP A 40 -0.20 6.02 10.48
N THR A 41 0.83 5.85 11.30
CA THR A 41 0.87 6.30 12.70
C THR A 41 1.42 7.71 12.87
N SER A 42 2.20 8.21 11.91
CA SER A 42 2.75 9.56 11.86
C SER A 42 3.00 9.99 10.40
N GLY A 43 3.30 11.29 10.20
CA GLY A 43 3.60 11.86 8.89
C GLY A 43 2.37 12.21 8.05
N SER A 44 2.60 12.48 6.78
CA SER A 44 1.60 12.84 5.78
C SER A 44 2.08 12.45 4.39
N GLY A 45 1.18 12.47 3.42
CA GLY A 45 1.51 12.16 2.03
C GLY A 45 0.29 12.17 1.14
N THR A 46 0.43 11.60 -0.06
CA THR A 46 -0.64 11.53 -1.05
C THR A 46 -0.79 10.10 -1.53
N TYR A 47 -2.01 9.57 -1.48
CA TYR A 47 -2.40 8.38 -2.23
C TYR A 47 -2.95 8.78 -3.59
N ARG A 48 -2.47 8.10 -4.64
CA ARG A 48 -3.11 8.10 -5.95
C ARG A 48 -3.67 6.69 -6.16
N ILE A 49 -4.99 6.60 -6.31
CA ILE A 49 -5.68 5.33 -6.56
C ILE A 49 -6.51 5.56 -7.81
N GLU A 50 -6.20 4.83 -8.87
CA GLU A 50 -6.73 5.04 -10.22
C GLU A 50 -6.56 6.50 -10.70
N ASP A 51 -7.66 7.19 -10.98
CA ASP A 51 -7.71 8.56 -11.48
C ASP A 51 -7.82 9.61 -10.36
N ARG A 52 -7.84 9.18 -9.10
CA ARG A 52 -8.09 10.04 -7.94
C ARG A 52 -6.87 10.18 -7.06
N SER A 53 -6.77 11.34 -6.42
CA SER A 53 -5.71 11.67 -5.46
C SER A 53 -6.33 12.12 -4.15
N TRP A 54 -5.75 11.66 -3.05
CA TRP A 54 -6.13 12.06 -1.70
C TRP A 54 -4.86 12.34 -0.91
N ASP A 55 -4.79 13.54 -0.35
CA ASP A 55 -3.80 13.85 0.66
C ASP A 55 -4.25 13.27 2.01
N PHE A 56 -3.29 12.83 2.81
CA PHE A 56 -3.54 12.34 4.15
C PHE A 56 -2.56 12.95 5.15
N SER A 57 -3.03 13.05 6.39
CA SER A 57 -2.21 13.30 7.58
C SER A 57 -2.49 12.18 8.57
N ALA A 58 -1.45 11.64 9.19
CA ALA A 58 -1.61 10.61 10.20
C ALA A 58 -2.32 11.17 11.46
N PRO A 59 -3.10 10.34 12.18
CA PRO A 59 -3.34 8.92 11.90
C PRO A 59 -4.29 8.72 10.71
N ALA A 60 -3.97 7.78 9.83
CA ALA A 60 -4.78 7.48 8.65
C ALA A 60 -4.76 5.98 8.33
N VAL A 61 -5.89 5.46 7.87
CA VAL A 61 -6.01 4.11 7.35
C VAL A 61 -6.49 4.15 5.90
N SER A 62 -5.90 3.32 5.05
CA SER A 62 -6.36 3.09 3.68
C SER A 62 -6.53 1.61 3.42
N PHE A 63 -7.46 1.30 2.52
CA PHE A 63 -7.64 -0.04 1.97
C PHE A 63 -7.68 0.05 0.44
N VAL A 64 -6.77 -0.67 -0.20
CA VAL A 64 -6.72 -0.82 -1.65
C VAL A 64 -7.12 -2.26 -1.98
N PRO A 65 -8.26 -2.48 -2.65
CA PRO A 65 -8.67 -3.82 -3.07
C PRO A 65 -7.68 -4.45 -4.05
N SER A 66 -7.76 -5.78 -4.20
CA SER A 66 -7.00 -6.50 -5.22
C SER A 66 -7.26 -5.90 -6.61
N THR A 67 -6.24 -5.91 -7.47
CA THR A 67 -6.24 -5.45 -8.87
C THR A 67 -6.33 -3.95 -9.12
N ILE A 68 -6.58 -3.15 -8.08
CA ILE A 68 -6.58 -1.68 -8.14
C ILE A 68 -5.15 -1.15 -8.13
N VAL A 69 -4.90 -0.08 -8.91
CA VAL A 69 -3.60 0.60 -9.06
C VAL A 69 -3.54 1.87 -8.22
#